data_AF-A0A7U6QJ76-F1
#
_entry.id   AF-A0A7U6QJ76-F1
#
_cell.length_a   1.000
_cell.length_b   1.000
_cell.length_c   1.000
_cell.angle_alpha   90.00
_cell.angle_beta   90.00
_cell.angle_gamma   90.00
#
_symmetry.space_group_name_H-M   'P 1'
#
loop_
_entity.id
_entity.type
_entity.pdbx_description
1 polymer ?
#
loop_
_entity_poly.entity_id
_entity_poly.type
_entity_poly.pdbx_seq_one_letter_code
_entity_poly.pdbx_strand_id
1 'polypeptide(L)'
;MRYYKYKFYLYASHSVDGVKENAHYHTFSFVLYINHEEEQFIAYKKVETLVNKFLEPLQKQYLNERLSEHTPATVEAIAAYLYTELSQLFTKEEIDLVRLDMNETPLRAYSVFKNRAMTYLLVFLMGIMLSSFLGLQSSQAASTIQIDGHYQDWSNIPHGILTYHSWNGEANHKAALFREGDHLYGHIKMHDIYGAQMQMNSMNIIVNGMTIQFGAHFATSDKQVDWSKDSIIYNMPVGITKDHLGIFNSGWPVYQMGTAAFTVTNNNHSTGDEYEFMIDLKVLEKITGIPIDAMSKFSLTAPNIGGGEIIVTGTSSGPYIGITIAMIASAGLVIWKRRKRSLA
;
A
#
# COMPACT_ATOMS: atom_id res chain seq x y z
N MET A 1 20.52 7.19 12.94
CA MET A 1 21.21 6.83 11.68
C MET A 1 22.34 7.81 11.43
N ARG A 2 23.46 7.32 10.90
CA ARG A 2 24.65 8.13 10.53
C ARG A 2 24.79 8.08 9.01
N TYR A 3 25.23 9.17 8.40
CA TYR A 3 25.37 9.28 6.94
C TYR A 3 26.68 9.95 6.57
N TYR A 4 27.28 9.50 5.48
CA TYR A 4 28.34 10.23 4.80
C TYR A 4 27.75 11.22 3.79
N LYS A 5 28.37 12.41 3.72
CA LYS A 5 27.99 13.46 2.78
C LYS A 5 29.05 13.59 1.71
N TYR A 6 28.66 13.39 0.45
CA TYR A 6 29.54 13.57 -0.70
C TYR A 6 29.02 14.74 -1.53
N LYS A 7 29.88 15.71 -1.82
CA LYS A 7 29.52 16.90 -2.59
C LYS A 7 30.11 16.83 -3.98
N PHE A 8 29.27 17.06 -4.98
CA PHE A 8 29.62 17.04 -6.40
C PHE A 8 29.14 18.29 -7.12
N TYR A 9 29.65 18.48 -8.32
CA TYR A 9 29.35 19.63 -9.18
C TYR A 9 29.03 19.16 -10.60
N LEU A 10 27.95 19.71 -11.16
CA LEU A 10 27.54 19.51 -12.53
C LEU A 10 27.53 20.87 -13.23
N TYR A 11 28.44 21.05 -14.19
CA TYR A 11 28.45 22.23 -15.03
C TYR A 11 27.69 21.94 -16.31
N ALA A 12 26.50 22.51 -16.47
CA ALA A 12 25.63 22.25 -17.61
C ALA A 12 24.72 23.44 -17.89
N SER A 13 24.10 23.44 -19.07
CA SER A 13 23.10 24.45 -19.45
C SER A 13 21.68 23.91 -19.34
N HIS A 14 20.74 24.80 -19.05
CA HIS A 14 19.33 24.47 -19.03
C HIS A 14 18.49 25.69 -19.43
N SER A 15 17.25 25.44 -19.83
CA SER A 15 16.22 26.46 -19.96
C SER A 15 15.00 26.07 -19.14
N VAL A 16 14.59 26.95 -18.23
CA VAL A 16 13.46 26.68 -17.32
C VAL A 16 12.13 26.64 -18.08
N ASP A 17 11.98 27.46 -19.12
CA ASP A 17 10.77 27.53 -19.95
C ASP A 17 10.78 26.54 -21.14
N GLY A 18 11.87 25.79 -21.32
CA GLY A 18 12.05 24.85 -22.42
C GLY A 18 12.51 25.47 -23.74
N VAL A 19 12.55 26.80 -23.85
CA VAL A 19 13.00 27.53 -25.04
C VAL A 19 14.53 27.51 -25.08
N LYS A 20 15.13 26.93 -26.13
CA LYS A 20 16.58 26.68 -26.21
C LYS A 20 17.40 27.97 -26.27
N GLU A 21 16.84 29.02 -26.84
CA GLU A 21 17.45 30.36 -26.92
C GLU A 21 17.62 31.01 -25.54
N ASN A 22 16.79 30.62 -24.57
CA ASN A 22 16.86 31.10 -23.19
C ASN A 22 17.78 30.24 -22.30
N ALA A 23 18.47 29.25 -22.89
CA ALA A 23 19.37 28.37 -22.17
C ALA A 23 20.58 29.13 -21.63
N HIS A 24 20.95 28.82 -20.39
CA HIS A 24 22.11 29.40 -19.73
C HIS A 24 22.82 28.36 -18.87
N TYR A 25 24.11 28.59 -18.62
CA TYR A 25 24.97 27.67 -17.89
C TYR A 25 24.97 27.94 -16.39
N HIS A 26 24.91 26.86 -15.61
CA HIS A 26 25.14 26.87 -14.18
C HIS A 26 26.18 25.84 -13.77
N THR A 27 26.80 26.08 -12.62
CA THR A 27 27.45 25.02 -11.86
C THR A 27 26.53 24.57 -10.75
N PHE A 28 25.69 23.59 -11.03
CA PHE A 28 24.86 22.97 -10.02
C PHE A 28 25.74 22.24 -9.01
N SER A 29 25.46 22.42 -7.72
CA SER A 29 26.11 21.65 -6.67
C SER A 29 25.11 20.72 -6.03
N PHE A 30 25.49 19.49 -5.73
CA PHE A 30 24.62 18.56 -5.02
C PHE A 30 25.36 17.73 -3.99
N VAL A 31 24.65 17.32 -2.94
CA VAL A 31 25.16 16.56 -1.81
C VAL A 31 24.37 15.26 -1.67
N LEU A 32 25.08 14.13 -1.72
CA LEU A 32 24.53 12.80 -1.52
C LEU A 32 24.71 12.37 -0.06
N TYR A 33 23.66 11.81 0.52
CA TYR A 33 23.67 11.23 1.86
C TYR A 33 23.60 9.71 1.73
N ILE A 34 24.70 9.04 2.02
CA ILE A 34 24.83 7.58 1.90
C ILE A 34 24.80 6.96 3.30
N ASN A 35 23.92 5.96 3.50
CA ASN A 35 23.85 5.18 4.74
C ASN A 35 25.03 4.21 4.84
N HIS A 36 25.41 3.87 6.06
CA HIS A 36 26.63 3.08 6.31
C HIS A 36 26.41 2.02 7.39
N GLU A 37 26.86 0.80 7.10
CA GLU A 37 27.15 -0.27 8.05
C GLU A 37 28.67 -0.54 8.03
N GLU A 38 29.23 -0.89 9.17
CA GLU A 38 30.63 -0.64 9.58
C GLU A 38 31.75 -1.22 8.69
N GLU A 39 32.13 -0.57 7.58
CA GLU A 39 33.46 -0.70 6.96
C GLU A 39 33.85 0.57 6.15
N GLN A 40 34.79 1.38 6.67
CA GLN A 40 34.86 2.80 6.33
C GLN A 40 35.61 3.15 5.02
N PHE A 41 36.72 2.51 4.64
CA PHE A 41 37.63 3.14 3.66
C PHE A 41 37.33 2.84 2.17
N ILE A 42 36.79 1.66 1.85
CA ILE A 42 36.61 1.21 0.45
C ILE A 42 35.40 1.91 -0.20
N ALA A 43 34.40 2.31 0.58
CA ALA A 43 33.16 2.91 0.07
C ALA A 43 33.36 4.31 -0.54
N TYR A 44 34.28 5.13 -0.03
CA TYR A 44 34.44 6.53 -0.48
C TYR A 44 34.85 6.64 -1.95
N LYS A 45 35.96 5.98 -2.31
CA LYS A 45 36.51 6.05 -3.68
C LYS A 45 35.57 5.44 -4.70
N LYS A 46 34.82 4.41 -4.29
CA LYS A 46 33.81 3.76 -5.12
C LYS A 46 32.67 4.72 -5.46
N VAL A 47 32.09 5.40 -4.46
CA VAL A 47 31.01 6.39 -4.65
C VAL A 47 31.47 7.53 -5.56
N GLU A 48 32.64 8.11 -5.30
CA GLU A 48 33.18 9.20 -6.12
C GLU A 48 33.40 8.78 -7.58
N THR A 49 33.97 7.59 -7.80
CA THR A 49 34.22 7.07 -9.15
C THR A 49 32.92 6.85 -9.92
N LEU A 50 31.91 6.25 -9.28
CA LEU A 50 30.61 6.01 -9.89
C LEU A 50 29.90 7.31 -10.26
N VAL A 51 29.85 8.28 -9.34
CA VAL A 51 29.18 9.55 -9.59
C VAL A 51 29.91 10.34 -10.68
N ASN A 52 31.25 10.43 -10.64
CA ASN A 52 31.99 11.15 -11.66
C ASN A 52 31.83 10.55 -13.06
N LYS A 53 31.85 9.21 -13.18
CA LYS A 53 31.59 8.52 -14.45
C LYS A 53 30.17 8.74 -14.95
N PHE A 54 29.19 8.79 -14.06
CA PHE A 54 27.80 9.11 -14.40
C PHE A 54 27.64 10.57 -14.86
N LEU A 55 28.33 11.51 -14.23
CA LEU A 55 28.24 12.93 -14.57
C LEU A 55 28.97 13.28 -15.87
N GLU A 56 30.03 12.57 -16.24
CA GLU A 56 30.85 12.84 -17.43
C GLU A 56 30.03 13.13 -18.71
N PRO A 57 29.06 12.29 -19.12
CA PRO A 57 28.23 12.56 -20.30
C PRO A 57 27.24 13.73 -20.14
N LEU A 58 27.02 14.23 -18.92
CA LEU A 58 26.14 15.36 -18.64
C LEU A 58 26.91 16.69 -18.56
N GLN A 59 28.23 16.65 -18.35
CA GLN A 59 29.05 17.85 -18.28
C GLN A 59 29.02 18.61 -19.61
N LYS A 60 28.83 19.93 -19.51
CA LYS A 60 28.76 20.89 -20.61
C LYS A 60 27.64 20.62 -21.62
N GLN A 61 26.63 19.83 -21.25
CA GLN A 61 25.49 19.54 -22.12
C GLN A 61 24.29 20.45 -21.84
N TYR A 62 23.29 20.39 -22.74
CA TYR A 62 21.98 21.00 -22.55
C TYR A 62 21.04 19.99 -21.89
N LEU A 63 20.69 20.21 -20.62
CA LEU A 63 20.00 19.22 -19.80
C LEU A 63 18.56 18.98 -20.24
N ASN A 64 17.89 19.94 -20.87
CA ASN A 64 16.52 19.78 -21.34
C ASN A 64 16.37 18.63 -22.35
N GLU A 65 17.41 18.29 -23.12
CA GLU A 65 17.41 17.15 -24.05
C GLU A 65 17.63 15.80 -23.35
N ARG A 66 18.02 15.82 -22.07
CA ARG A 66 18.21 14.63 -21.23
C ARG A 66 17.06 14.40 -20.26
N LEU A 67 16.31 15.46 -19.95
CA LEU A 67 15.05 15.39 -19.22
C LEU A 67 13.93 15.10 -20.22
N SER A 68 12.86 14.41 -19.81
CA SER A 68 11.74 14.06 -20.71
C SER A 68 11.15 15.30 -21.39
N GLU A 69 10.72 15.17 -22.65
CA GLU A 69 10.30 16.26 -23.57
C GLU A 69 9.25 17.25 -23.02
N HIS A 70 8.60 16.95 -21.89
CA HIS A 70 7.48 17.72 -21.34
C HIS A 70 7.73 18.26 -19.92
N THR A 71 8.97 18.21 -19.41
CA THR A 71 9.28 18.67 -18.05
C THR A 71 10.19 19.90 -18.10
N PRO A 72 9.79 21.05 -17.51
CA PRO A 72 10.69 22.19 -17.41
C PRO A 72 11.95 21.77 -16.63
N ALA A 73 13.12 22.19 -17.12
CA ALA A 73 14.41 21.78 -16.55
C ALA A 73 14.74 22.55 -15.27
N THR A 74 13.83 22.55 -14.29
CA THR A 74 14.05 23.22 -13.00
C THR A 74 15.05 22.46 -12.14
N VAL A 75 15.53 23.10 -11.06
CA VAL A 75 16.40 22.44 -10.06
C VAL A 75 15.73 21.20 -9.47
N GLU A 76 14.42 21.26 -9.23
CA GLU A 76 13.64 20.14 -8.72
C GLU A 76 13.61 18.97 -9.71
N ALA A 77 13.39 19.25 -10.99
CA ALA A 77 13.37 18.24 -12.05
C ALA A 77 14.76 17.60 -12.25
N ILE A 78 15.82 18.42 -12.29
CA ILE A 78 17.20 17.92 -12.39
C ILE A 78 17.56 17.10 -11.14
N ALA A 79 17.19 17.55 -9.95
CA ALA A 79 17.45 16.81 -8.71
C ALA A 79 16.72 15.47 -8.67
N ALA A 80 15.46 15.41 -9.12
CA ALA A 80 14.68 14.18 -9.21
C ALA A 80 15.27 13.20 -10.22
N TYR A 81 15.70 13.69 -11.39
CA TYR A 81 16.41 12.89 -12.40
C TYR A 81 17.72 12.32 -11.85
N LEU A 82 18.60 13.17 -11.30
CA LEU A 82 19.88 12.75 -10.73
C LEU A 82 19.68 11.75 -9.59
N TYR A 83 18.70 11.98 -8.72
CA TYR A 83 18.38 11.07 -7.63
C TYR A 83 17.95 9.70 -8.15
N THR A 84 17.09 9.66 -9.19
CA THR A 84 16.58 8.42 -9.77
C THR A 84 17.70 7.60 -10.41
N GLU A 85 18.48 8.22 -11.29
CA GLU A 85 19.57 7.56 -12.01
C GLU A 85 20.68 7.09 -11.06
N LEU A 86 21.11 7.95 -10.12
CA LEU A 86 22.12 7.57 -9.13
C LEU A 86 21.61 6.50 -8.16
N SER A 87 20.33 6.51 -7.79
CA SER A 87 19.75 5.45 -6.96
C SER A 87 19.80 4.08 -7.67
N GLN A 88 19.48 4.04 -8.96
CA GLN A 88 19.58 2.81 -9.75
C GLN A 88 21.03 2.33 -9.88
N LEU A 89 21.96 3.25 -10.13
CA LEU A 89 23.40 2.95 -10.20
C LEU A 89 23.92 2.40 -8.87
N PHE A 90 23.58 3.05 -7.76
CA PHE A 90 24.03 2.65 -6.43
C PHE A 90 23.39 1.35 -5.92
N THR A 91 22.15 1.06 -6.30
CA THR A 91 21.50 -0.20 -5.95
C THR A 91 22.27 -1.41 -6.49
N LYS A 92 22.82 -1.32 -7.70
CA LYS A 92 23.66 -2.39 -8.31
C LYS A 92 24.97 -2.63 -7.56
N GLU A 93 25.41 -1.63 -6.81
CA GLU A 93 26.70 -1.61 -6.13
C GLU A 93 26.56 -1.75 -4.61
N GLU A 94 25.34 -2.09 -4.14
CA GLU A 94 24.94 -2.25 -2.75
C GLU A 94 25.16 -0.98 -1.89
N ILE A 95 25.00 0.20 -2.51
CA ILE A 95 25.14 1.50 -1.86
C ILE A 95 23.76 2.09 -1.56
N ASP A 96 23.49 2.40 -0.29
CA ASP A 96 22.20 2.95 0.15
C ASP A 96 22.16 4.48 0.12
N LEU A 97 21.70 5.06 -1.00
CA LEU A 97 21.45 6.50 -1.14
C LEU A 97 20.14 6.91 -0.46
N VAL A 98 20.26 7.71 0.59
CA VAL A 98 19.12 8.12 1.42
C VAL A 98 18.55 9.45 0.99
N ARG A 99 19.40 10.37 0.53
CA ARG A 99 18.98 11.74 0.19
C ARG A 99 19.95 12.39 -0.79
N LEU A 100 19.43 13.25 -1.66
CA LEU A 100 20.17 14.16 -2.52
C LEU A 100 19.67 15.58 -2.26
N ASP A 101 20.58 16.49 -1.92
CA ASP A 101 20.33 17.93 -1.87
C ASP A 101 20.95 18.59 -3.09
N MET A 102 20.21 19.41 -3.84
CA MET A 102 20.71 20.12 -5.01
C MET A 102 20.53 21.63 -4.86
N ASN A 103 21.55 22.39 -5.27
CA ASN A 103 21.58 23.83 -5.24
C ASN A 103 22.05 24.37 -6.59
N GLU A 104 21.27 25.27 -7.19
CA GLU A 104 21.71 26.12 -8.29
C GLU A 104 22.44 27.37 -7.77
N THR A 105 22.05 27.88 -6.59
CA THR A 105 22.72 28.98 -5.88
C THR A 105 23.11 28.57 -4.46
N PRO A 106 24.14 29.18 -3.84
CA PRO A 106 24.57 28.83 -2.49
C PRO A 106 23.50 29.01 -1.39
N LEU A 107 22.44 29.75 -1.67
CA LEU A 107 21.42 30.17 -0.68
C LEU A 107 20.19 29.26 -0.63
N ARG A 108 19.99 28.39 -1.63
CA ARG A 108 18.76 27.57 -1.75
C ARG A 108 19.10 26.13 -2.14
N ALA A 109 18.51 25.20 -1.40
CA ALA A 109 18.64 23.76 -1.60
C ALA A 109 17.27 23.12 -1.81
N TYR A 110 17.16 22.24 -2.81
CA TYR A 110 16.04 21.31 -2.97
C TYR A 110 16.48 19.90 -2.56
N SER A 111 15.61 19.15 -1.89
CA SER A 111 15.95 17.85 -1.31
C SER A 111 15.04 16.74 -1.82
N VAL A 112 15.63 15.69 -2.37
CA VAL A 112 14.97 14.44 -2.73
C VAL A 112 15.42 13.35 -1.74
N PHE A 113 14.48 12.56 -1.22
CA PHE A 113 14.79 11.53 -0.22
C PHE A 113 14.23 10.17 -0.63
N LYS A 114 14.91 9.10 -0.18
CA LYS A 114 14.48 7.72 -0.35
C LYS A 114 13.17 7.53 0.36
N ASN A 115 12.10 7.40 -0.41
CA ASN A 115 10.83 6.98 0.14
C ASN A 115 10.96 5.50 0.48
N ARG A 116 11.30 5.20 1.74
CA ARG A 116 11.51 3.82 2.22
C ARG A 116 10.29 2.91 1.96
N ALA A 117 9.11 3.47 1.71
CA ALA A 117 7.94 2.72 1.29
C ALA A 117 8.08 2.03 -0.09
N MET A 118 8.89 2.57 -1.02
CA MET A 118 8.91 2.13 -2.42
C MET A 118 10.02 1.10 -2.73
N THR A 119 11.15 1.14 -2.01
CA THR A 119 12.23 0.16 -2.21
C THR A 119 11.88 -1.22 -1.66
N TYR A 120 11.18 -1.30 -0.53
CA TYR A 120 10.65 -2.58 -0.05
C TYR A 120 9.61 -3.15 -1.00
N LEU A 121 8.80 -2.30 -1.64
CA LEU A 121 7.81 -2.72 -2.63
C LEU A 121 8.45 -3.29 -3.90
N LEU A 122 9.51 -2.65 -4.44
CA LEU A 122 10.19 -3.14 -5.65
C LEU A 122 11.03 -4.40 -5.40
N VAL A 123 11.71 -4.53 -4.26
CA VAL A 123 12.45 -5.75 -3.91
C VAL A 123 11.48 -6.90 -3.58
N PHE A 124 10.33 -6.60 -2.97
CA PHE A 124 9.23 -7.55 -2.77
C PHE A 124 8.61 -7.99 -4.10
N LEU A 125 8.33 -7.06 -5.02
CA LEU A 125 7.81 -7.35 -6.36
C LEU A 125 8.82 -8.12 -7.23
N MET A 126 10.12 -7.78 -7.16
CA MET A 126 11.16 -8.52 -7.87
C MET A 126 11.41 -9.91 -7.26
N GLY A 127 11.26 -10.07 -5.93
CA GLY A 127 11.26 -11.37 -5.26
C GLY A 127 10.06 -12.24 -5.65
N ILE A 128 8.88 -11.64 -5.85
CA ILE A 128 7.68 -12.31 -6.38
C ILE A 128 7.88 -12.68 -7.86
N MET A 129 8.53 -11.85 -8.66
CA MET A 129 8.83 -12.13 -10.08
C MET A 129 9.90 -13.22 -10.26
N LEU A 130 10.89 -13.29 -9.35
CA LEU A 130 11.93 -14.34 -9.39
C LEU A 130 11.41 -15.69 -8.86
N SER A 131 10.51 -15.67 -7.87
CA SER A 131 9.86 -16.90 -7.36
C SER A 131 8.79 -17.45 -8.32
N SER A 132 8.13 -16.61 -9.11
CA SER A 132 7.21 -17.05 -10.18
C SER A 132 7.95 -17.64 -11.40
N PHE A 133 9.21 -17.27 -11.65
CA PHE A 133 10.02 -17.86 -12.73
C PHE A 133 10.65 -19.21 -12.36
N LEU A 134 10.95 -19.45 -11.08
CA LEU A 134 11.47 -20.73 -10.58
C LEU A 134 10.38 -21.71 -10.11
N GLY A 135 9.14 -21.22 -9.92
CA GLY A 135 7.97 -22.01 -9.49
C GLY A 135 7.18 -22.68 -10.61
N LEU A 136 7.70 -22.73 -11.84
CA LEU A 136 7.08 -23.45 -12.96
C LEU A 136 7.29 -24.97 -12.83
N GLN A 137 6.89 -25.53 -11.68
CA GLN A 137 6.65 -26.96 -11.49
C GLN A 137 5.92 -27.22 -10.15
N SER A 138 4.65 -26.85 -10.08
CA SER A 138 3.62 -27.70 -9.47
C SER A 138 2.23 -27.21 -9.87
N SER A 139 1.55 -27.98 -10.70
CA SER A 139 0.11 -27.87 -10.86
C SER A 139 -0.55 -28.33 -9.56
N GLN A 140 -0.86 -27.41 -8.66
CA GLN A 140 -1.74 -27.68 -7.53
C GLN A 140 -3.09 -27.02 -7.84
N ALA A 141 -4.16 -27.83 -7.80
CA ALA A 141 -5.53 -27.40 -8.10
C ALA A 141 -5.86 -26.09 -7.36
N ALA A 142 -6.47 -25.15 -8.08
CA ALA A 142 -6.92 -23.88 -7.51
C ALA A 142 -7.76 -24.15 -6.25
N SER A 143 -7.25 -23.74 -5.09
CA SER A 143 -7.99 -23.85 -3.83
C SER A 143 -9.06 -22.74 -3.82
N THR A 144 -10.30 -23.11 -4.12
CA THR A 144 -11.47 -22.24 -3.97
C THR A 144 -11.67 -21.87 -2.50
N ILE A 145 -11.70 -20.58 -2.17
CA ILE A 145 -11.96 -20.09 -0.81
C ILE A 145 -13.32 -20.60 -0.32
N GLN A 146 -13.35 -21.19 0.88
CA GLN A 146 -14.57 -21.64 1.55
C GLN A 146 -14.84 -20.76 2.78
N ILE A 147 -16.09 -20.34 2.96
CA ILE A 147 -16.49 -19.56 4.15
C ILE A 147 -16.97 -20.53 5.22
N ASP A 148 -16.04 -21.09 5.99
CA ASP A 148 -16.33 -22.20 6.91
C ASP A 148 -15.66 -22.10 8.30
N GLY A 149 -14.84 -21.06 8.53
CA GLY A 149 -14.09 -20.81 9.75
C GLY A 149 -12.74 -21.52 9.81
N HIS A 150 -12.28 -22.14 8.72
CA HIS A 150 -10.99 -22.82 8.61
C HIS A 150 -10.07 -22.12 7.59
N TYR A 151 -9.17 -21.29 8.09
CA TYR A 151 -8.45 -20.31 7.27
C TYR A 151 -7.23 -20.82 6.47
N GLN A 152 -7.12 -22.13 6.23
CA GLN A 152 -5.94 -22.70 5.56
C GLN A 152 -5.87 -22.31 4.08
N ASP A 153 -7.01 -22.17 3.42
CA ASP A 153 -7.17 -21.72 2.05
C ASP A 153 -6.68 -20.27 1.81
N TRP A 154 -6.60 -19.45 2.86
CA TRP A 154 -6.01 -18.12 2.82
C TRP A 154 -4.47 -18.09 2.84
N SER A 155 -3.79 -19.22 3.10
CA SER A 155 -2.33 -19.23 3.32
C SER A 155 -1.51 -18.71 2.13
N ASN A 156 -2.05 -18.85 0.92
CA ASN A 156 -1.40 -18.44 -0.33
C ASN A 156 -1.96 -17.12 -0.89
N ILE A 157 -2.96 -16.53 -0.22
CA ILE A 157 -3.50 -15.22 -0.58
C ILE A 157 -2.68 -14.15 0.14
N PRO A 158 -2.10 -13.15 -0.56
CA PRO A 158 -1.34 -12.11 0.12
C PRO A 158 -2.19 -11.30 1.11
N HIS A 159 -1.66 -11.01 2.30
CA HIS A 159 -2.31 -10.12 3.27
C HIS A 159 -1.58 -8.77 3.34
N GLY A 160 -2.35 -7.70 3.45
CA GLY A 160 -1.89 -6.40 3.94
C GLY A 160 -2.12 -6.25 5.44
N ILE A 161 -1.79 -5.07 5.97
CA ILE A 161 -1.93 -4.74 7.39
C ILE A 161 -3.01 -3.66 7.56
N LEU A 162 -3.89 -3.86 8.53
CA LEU A 162 -4.78 -2.85 9.08
C LEU A 162 -4.31 -2.53 10.51
N THR A 163 -3.96 -1.27 10.77
CA THR A 163 -3.44 -0.85 12.09
C THR A 163 -3.67 0.63 12.31
N TYR A 164 -3.96 1.04 13.55
CA TYR A 164 -3.90 2.45 13.92
C TYR A 164 -2.49 2.78 14.37
N HIS A 165 -1.77 3.56 13.57
CA HIS A 165 -0.41 4.05 13.89
C HIS A 165 -0.36 5.05 15.07
N SER A 166 -1.33 5.01 15.98
CA SER A 166 -1.41 5.81 17.21
C SER A 166 -0.93 4.97 18.41
N TRP A 167 -1.65 4.96 19.54
CA TRP A 167 -1.27 4.21 20.75
C TRP A 167 -1.34 2.68 20.58
N ASN A 168 -1.95 2.18 19.49
CA ASN A 168 -2.08 0.76 19.17
C ASN A 168 -1.25 0.34 17.94
N GLY A 169 -0.14 1.04 17.65
CA GLY A 169 0.68 0.78 16.45
C GLY A 169 1.30 -0.62 16.36
N GLU A 170 1.24 -1.41 17.44
CA GLU A 170 1.69 -2.80 17.49
C GLU A 170 0.59 -3.82 17.14
N ALA A 171 -0.68 -3.40 17.11
CA ALA A 171 -1.82 -4.24 16.74
C ALA A 171 -1.95 -4.33 15.20
N ASN A 172 -1.02 -5.05 14.56
CA ASN A 172 -1.00 -5.23 13.11
C ASN A 172 -1.96 -6.35 12.68
N HIS A 173 -3.22 -6.01 12.41
CA HIS A 173 -4.21 -6.96 11.89
C HIS A 173 -3.88 -7.31 10.44
N LYS A 174 -3.95 -8.59 10.08
CA LYS A 174 -3.73 -9.03 8.70
C LYS A 174 -5.06 -9.04 7.98
N ALA A 175 -5.10 -8.54 6.75
CA ALA A 175 -6.32 -8.57 5.95
C ALA A 175 -6.03 -8.85 4.47
N ALA A 176 -6.93 -9.56 3.80
CA ALA A 176 -6.83 -9.89 2.39
C ALA A 176 -8.17 -9.69 1.68
N LEU A 177 -8.09 -9.43 0.37
CA LEU A 177 -9.21 -9.52 -0.56
C LEU A 177 -8.83 -10.44 -1.71
N PHE A 178 -9.77 -11.25 -2.16
CA PHE A 178 -9.61 -12.14 -3.30
C PHE A 178 -10.90 -12.17 -4.12
N ARG A 179 -10.79 -12.03 -5.44
CA ARG A 179 -11.95 -12.15 -6.34
C ARG A 179 -11.82 -13.41 -7.16
N GLU A 180 -12.89 -14.19 -7.19
CA GLU A 180 -13.02 -15.35 -8.07
C GLU A 180 -14.43 -15.37 -8.67
N GLY A 181 -14.51 -15.32 -9.99
CA GLY A 181 -15.79 -15.25 -10.73
C GLY A 181 -16.67 -14.08 -10.26
N ASP A 182 -17.91 -14.42 -9.90
CA ASP A 182 -18.96 -13.50 -9.42
C ASP A 182 -18.88 -13.24 -7.90
N HIS A 183 -17.81 -13.66 -7.23
CA HIS A 183 -17.65 -13.51 -5.78
C HIS A 183 -16.42 -12.71 -5.41
N LEU A 184 -16.57 -11.89 -4.36
CA LEU A 184 -15.48 -11.24 -3.67
C LEU A 184 -15.37 -11.82 -2.26
N TYR A 185 -14.19 -12.32 -1.93
CA TYR A 185 -13.85 -12.89 -0.65
C TYR A 185 -12.97 -11.91 0.14
N GLY A 186 -13.17 -11.84 1.45
CA GLY A 186 -12.31 -11.08 2.35
C GLY A 186 -11.96 -11.88 3.60
N HIS A 187 -10.77 -11.62 4.12
CA HIS A 187 -10.24 -12.24 5.32
C HIS A 187 -9.61 -11.19 6.22
N ILE A 188 -9.82 -11.31 7.53
CA ILE A 188 -9.20 -10.48 8.56
C ILE A 188 -8.79 -11.38 9.72
N LYS A 189 -7.50 -11.34 10.08
CA LYS A 189 -6.95 -11.94 11.30
C LYS A 189 -6.51 -10.84 12.25
N MET A 190 -7.12 -10.80 13.42
CA MET A 190 -6.73 -9.84 14.46
C MET A 190 -5.35 -10.17 15.01
N HIS A 191 -4.69 -9.16 15.58
CA HIS A 191 -3.38 -9.35 16.21
C HIS A 191 -3.64 -9.76 17.66
N ASP A 192 -2.80 -10.61 18.24
CA ASP A 192 -2.99 -11.17 19.60
C ASP A 192 -3.03 -10.12 20.71
N ILE A 193 -2.48 -8.92 20.46
CA ILE A 193 -2.53 -7.77 21.38
C ILE A 193 -3.94 -7.16 21.44
N TYR A 194 -4.80 -7.41 20.45
CA TYR A 194 -6.19 -6.99 20.45
C TYR A 194 -7.00 -7.90 21.37
N GLY A 195 -6.89 -7.66 22.68
CA GLY A 195 -7.50 -8.46 23.74
C GLY A 195 -9.01 -8.25 23.93
N ALA A 196 -9.75 -8.08 22.83
CA ALA A 196 -11.21 -7.96 22.81
C ALA A 196 -11.77 -8.59 21.55
N GLN A 197 -13.08 -8.86 21.52
CA GLN A 197 -13.70 -9.43 20.33
C GLN A 197 -13.61 -8.48 19.13
N MET A 198 -13.27 -9.00 17.95
CA MET A 198 -13.34 -8.24 16.71
C MET A 198 -14.75 -7.70 16.46
N GLN A 199 -14.85 -6.42 16.07
CA GLN A 199 -16.10 -5.82 15.64
C GLN A 199 -16.31 -6.02 14.13
N MET A 200 -17.39 -6.72 13.75
CA MET A 200 -17.68 -7.03 12.35
C MET A 200 -18.68 -6.05 11.68
N ASN A 201 -19.13 -4.99 12.36
CA ASN A 201 -20.34 -4.23 11.97
C ASN A 201 -20.06 -2.84 11.37
N SER A 202 -18.82 -2.55 10.96
CA SER A 202 -18.43 -1.21 10.49
C SER A 202 -17.26 -1.25 9.52
N MET A 203 -17.43 -1.97 8.42
CA MET A 203 -16.46 -2.07 7.32
C MET A 203 -16.97 -1.40 6.06
N ASN A 204 -16.08 -1.10 5.12
CA ASN A 204 -16.46 -0.61 3.80
C ASN A 204 -15.81 -1.43 2.71
N ILE A 205 -16.59 -1.76 1.69
CA ILE A 205 -16.09 -2.17 0.39
C ILE A 205 -16.22 -1.00 -0.58
N ILE A 206 -15.18 -0.72 -1.36
CA ILE A 206 -15.13 0.37 -2.33
C ILE A 206 -14.98 -0.26 -3.71
N VAL A 207 -15.96 -0.06 -4.58
CA VAL A 207 -15.97 -0.62 -5.94
C VAL A 207 -15.84 0.52 -6.93
N ASN A 208 -14.73 0.57 -7.68
CA ASN A 208 -14.43 1.66 -8.62
C ASN A 208 -14.63 3.08 -8.02
N GLY A 209 -14.35 3.25 -6.73
CA GLY A 209 -14.52 4.52 -6.01
C GLY A 209 -15.89 4.73 -5.35
N MET A 210 -16.87 3.85 -5.56
CA MET A 210 -18.15 3.88 -4.86
C MET A 210 -18.08 3.08 -3.56
N THR A 211 -18.35 3.72 -2.43
CA THR A 211 -18.28 3.11 -1.10
C THR A 211 -19.61 2.47 -0.70
N ILE A 212 -19.58 1.19 -0.32
CA ILE A 212 -20.66 0.48 0.35
C ILE A 212 -20.21 0.11 1.76
N GLN A 213 -20.89 0.66 2.76
CA GLN A 213 -20.70 0.26 4.16
C GLN A 213 -21.42 -1.07 4.42
N PHE A 214 -20.77 -1.98 5.15
CA PHE A 214 -21.31 -3.29 5.47
C PHE A 214 -20.91 -3.81 6.84
N GLY A 215 -21.62 -4.83 7.29
CA GLY A 215 -21.33 -5.57 8.51
C GLY A 215 -21.90 -6.98 8.52
N ALA A 216 -21.42 -7.81 9.46
CA ALA A 216 -21.96 -9.14 9.68
C ALA A 216 -23.15 -9.10 10.65
N HIS A 217 -24.24 -9.79 10.31
CA HIS A 217 -25.37 -9.99 11.22
C HIS A 217 -25.94 -11.40 11.04
N PHE A 218 -26.62 -11.92 12.06
CA PHE A 218 -27.42 -13.12 11.87
C PHE A 218 -28.56 -12.85 10.88
N ALA A 219 -28.82 -13.82 10.01
CA ALA A 219 -29.84 -13.77 8.99
C ALA A 219 -31.03 -14.67 9.36
N THR A 220 -32.24 -14.19 9.12
CA THR A 220 -33.45 -15.02 9.11
C THR A 220 -33.46 -15.93 7.87
N SER A 221 -34.36 -16.91 7.83
CA SER A 221 -34.59 -17.74 6.64
C SER A 221 -34.89 -16.92 5.38
N ASP A 222 -35.49 -15.74 5.55
CA ASP A 222 -35.90 -14.84 4.47
C ASP A 222 -34.78 -13.84 4.09
N LYS A 223 -33.54 -14.10 4.51
CA LYS A 223 -32.35 -13.28 4.22
C LYS A 223 -32.47 -11.84 4.71
N GLN A 224 -33.18 -11.63 5.81
CA GLN A 224 -33.26 -10.36 6.54
C GLN A 224 -32.36 -10.39 7.76
N VAL A 225 -31.96 -9.23 8.26
CA VAL A 225 -31.25 -9.13 9.55
C VAL A 225 -32.15 -9.65 10.67
N ASP A 226 -31.65 -10.61 11.43
CA ASP A 226 -32.27 -11.10 12.67
C ASP A 226 -31.89 -10.19 13.84
N TRP A 227 -32.63 -9.10 13.99
CA TRP A 227 -32.42 -8.12 15.05
C TRP A 227 -32.57 -8.69 16.47
N SER A 228 -33.21 -9.86 16.63
CA SER A 228 -33.31 -10.51 17.94
C SER A 228 -31.95 -11.02 18.45
N LYS A 229 -30.98 -11.20 17.55
CA LYS A 229 -29.63 -11.69 17.84
C LYS A 229 -28.57 -10.59 17.78
N ASP A 230 -28.96 -9.32 17.66
CA ASP A 230 -28.01 -8.21 17.50
C ASP A 230 -27.05 -8.08 18.70
N SER A 231 -27.50 -8.35 19.92
CA SER A 231 -26.62 -8.33 21.09
C SER A 231 -25.58 -9.46 21.10
N ILE A 232 -25.85 -10.58 20.42
CA ILE A 232 -24.95 -11.74 20.36
C ILE A 232 -23.73 -11.44 19.49
N ILE A 233 -23.88 -10.63 18.44
CA ILE A 233 -22.80 -10.33 17.48
C ILE A 233 -21.58 -9.68 18.15
N TYR A 234 -21.78 -9.02 19.30
CA TYR A 234 -20.73 -8.34 20.07
C TYR A 234 -20.13 -9.19 21.19
N ASN A 235 -20.69 -10.39 21.45
CA ASN A 235 -20.26 -11.31 22.51
C ASN A 235 -20.49 -12.77 22.10
N MET A 236 -19.77 -13.16 21.05
CA MET A 236 -19.82 -14.47 20.42
C MET A 236 -19.09 -15.50 21.30
N PRO A 237 -19.61 -16.73 21.40
CA PRO A 237 -18.94 -17.79 22.16
C PRO A 237 -17.64 -18.23 21.47
N VAL A 238 -16.73 -18.80 22.26
CA VAL A 238 -15.54 -19.50 21.73
C VAL A 238 -15.94 -20.59 20.74
N GLY A 239 -15.24 -20.64 19.62
CA GLY A 239 -15.48 -21.56 18.52
C GLY A 239 -15.78 -20.82 17.22
N ILE A 240 -16.19 -21.60 16.22
CA ILE A 240 -16.56 -21.11 14.89
C ILE A 240 -18.05 -20.82 14.87
N THR A 241 -18.42 -19.62 14.45
CA THR A 241 -19.80 -19.27 14.10
C THR A 241 -19.89 -18.94 12.62
N LYS A 242 -20.68 -19.72 11.89
CA LYS A 242 -20.91 -19.56 10.44
C LYS A 242 -22.37 -19.72 10.04
N ASP A 243 -23.11 -20.53 10.78
CA ASP A 243 -24.51 -20.81 10.46
C ASP A 243 -25.34 -19.53 10.61
N HIS A 244 -26.04 -19.19 9.53
CA HIS A 244 -26.88 -17.99 9.43
C HIS A 244 -26.13 -16.66 9.59
N LEU A 245 -24.79 -16.63 9.52
CA LEU A 245 -24.05 -15.37 9.57
C LEU A 245 -23.95 -14.77 8.16
N GLY A 246 -24.61 -13.64 7.96
CA GLY A 246 -24.72 -12.95 6.68
C GLY A 246 -23.99 -11.62 6.65
N ILE A 247 -23.58 -11.19 5.45
CA ILE A 247 -23.06 -9.85 5.20
C ILE A 247 -24.18 -8.95 4.73
N PHE A 248 -24.38 -7.81 5.37
CA PHE A 248 -25.43 -6.86 5.04
C PHE A 248 -24.86 -5.47 4.77
N ASN A 249 -25.38 -4.76 3.77
CA ASN A 249 -25.09 -3.33 3.61
C ASN A 249 -25.83 -2.53 4.68
N SER A 250 -25.23 -1.41 5.11
CA SER A 250 -25.82 -0.52 6.12
C SER A 250 -26.83 0.49 5.53
N GLY A 251 -26.97 0.55 4.20
CA GLY A 251 -27.87 1.48 3.50
C GLY A 251 -29.29 0.93 3.30
N TRP A 252 -30.25 1.80 2.99
CA TRP A 252 -31.61 1.42 2.61
C TRP A 252 -31.75 1.40 1.08
N PRO A 253 -32.35 0.34 0.48
CA PRO A 253 -32.76 -0.92 1.09
C PRO A 253 -31.58 -1.78 1.58
N VAL A 254 -31.82 -2.53 2.66
CA VAL A 254 -30.86 -3.50 3.22
C VAL A 254 -30.96 -4.81 2.44
N TYR A 255 -29.80 -5.32 2.03
CA TYR A 255 -29.62 -6.56 1.30
C TYR A 255 -28.62 -7.44 2.04
N GLN A 256 -28.92 -8.74 2.12
CA GLN A 256 -27.89 -9.73 2.39
C GLN A 256 -27.02 -9.87 1.13
N MET A 257 -25.80 -9.38 1.22
CA MET A 257 -24.80 -9.39 0.15
C MET A 257 -24.01 -10.71 0.10
N GLY A 258 -24.02 -11.50 1.18
CA GLY A 258 -23.36 -12.79 1.20
C GLY A 258 -23.32 -13.45 2.58
N THR A 259 -22.27 -14.21 2.84
CA THR A 259 -22.09 -15.07 4.04
C THR A 259 -20.76 -14.80 4.72
N ALA A 260 -20.66 -15.15 6.00
CA ALA A 260 -19.44 -15.00 6.77
C ALA A 260 -19.21 -16.16 7.74
N ALA A 261 -17.96 -16.30 8.17
CA ALA A 261 -17.57 -17.15 9.29
C ALA A 261 -16.66 -16.35 10.24
N PHE A 262 -16.88 -16.54 11.54
CA PHE A 262 -16.16 -15.83 12.59
C PHE A 262 -15.69 -16.82 13.66
N THR A 263 -14.42 -16.72 14.04
CA THR A 263 -13.81 -17.60 15.04
C THR A 263 -13.30 -16.80 16.22
N VAL A 264 -13.82 -17.12 17.40
CA VAL A 264 -13.25 -16.70 18.68
C VAL A 264 -12.40 -17.84 19.22
N THR A 265 -11.09 -17.65 19.31
CA THR A 265 -10.16 -18.72 19.70
C THR A 265 -10.23 -19.03 21.21
N ASN A 266 -10.32 -17.99 22.03
CA ASN A 266 -10.43 -18.10 23.47
C ASN A 266 -11.18 -16.91 24.08
N ASN A 267 -11.76 -17.08 25.27
CA ASN A 267 -12.60 -16.07 25.93
C ASN A 267 -11.85 -14.77 26.28
N ASN A 268 -10.52 -14.80 26.32
CA ASN A 268 -9.71 -13.65 26.68
C ASN A 268 -9.19 -12.90 25.45
N HIS A 269 -9.50 -13.38 24.24
CA HIS A 269 -8.98 -12.89 22.95
C HIS A 269 -7.45 -12.71 22.95
N SER A 270 -6.74 -13.54 23.72
CA SER A 270 -5.26 -13.51 23.77
C SER A 270 -4.62 -14.11 22.51
N THR A 271 -5.44 -14.75 21.68
CA THR A 271 -5.14 -15.10 20.30
C THR A 271 -6.19 -14.36 19.48
N GLY A 272 -5.74 -13.58 18.51
CA GLY A 272 -6.62 -12.71 17.74
C GLY A 272 -7.76 -13.50 17.07
N ASP A 273 -8.97 -12.97 17.16
CA ASP A 273 -10.11 -13.51 16.42
C ASP A 273 -9.87 -13.46 14.91
N GLU A 274 -10.54 -14.35 14.19
CA GLU A 274 -10.35 -14.49 12.75
C GLU A 274 -11.71 -14.49 12.05
N TYR A 275 -11.79 -13.80 10.92
CA TYR A 275 -13.03 -13.46 10.25
C TYR A 275 -12.85 -13.58 8.74
N GLU A 276 -13.80 -14.23 8.09
CA GLU A 276 -13.85 -14.32 6.64
C GLU A 276 -15.28 -14.12 6.13
N PHE A 277 -15.36 -13.64 4.90
CA PHE A 277 -16.64 -13.36 4.28
C PHE A 277 -16.58 -13.48 2.76
N MET A 278 -17.75 -13.71 2.18
CA MET A 278 -17.99 -13.65 0.74
C MET A 278 -19.10 -12.64 0.47
N ILE A 279 -18.94 -11.87 -0.59
CA ILE A 279 -19.93 -10.95 -1.15
C ILE A 279 -20.22 -11.36 -2.60
N ASP A 280 -21.50 -11.53 -2.92
CA ASP A 280 -22.00 -11.77 -4.27
C ASP A 280 -21.98 -10.45 -5.06
N LEU A 281 -21.19 -10.43 -6.14
CA LEU A 281 -21.05 -9.26 -7.00
C LEU A 281 -22.34 -8.86 -7.70
N LYS A 282 -23.31 -9.78 -7.87
CA LYS A 282 -24.65 -9.45 -8.40
C LYS A 282 -25.42 -8.56 -7.44
N VAL A 283 -25.22 -8.74 -6.13
CA VAL A 283 -25.83 -7.85 -5.13
C VAL A 283 -25.13 -6.48 -5.15
N LEU A 284 -23.81 -6.44 -5.33
CA LEU A 284 -23.11 -5.17 -5.52
C LEU A 284 -23.53 -4.46 -6.80
N GLU A 285 -23.74 -5.17 -7.90
CA GLU A 285 -24.26 -4.60 -9.16
C GLU A 285 -25.64 -3.98 -8.92
N LYS A 286 -26.52 -4.67 -8.19
CA LYS A 286 -27.83 -4.14 -7.80
C LYS A 286 -27.74 -2.88 -6.94
N ILE A 287 -26.78 -2.81 -6.02
CA ILE A 287 -26.61 -1.67 -5.10
C ILE A 287 -25.97 -0.47 -5.81
N THR A 288 -24.97 -0.72 -6.66
CA THR A 288 -24.12 0.31 -7.25
C THR A 288 -24.55 0.73 -8.66
N GLY A 289 -25.28 -0.13 -9.36
CA GLY A 289 -25.55 0.00 -10.79
C GLY A 289 -24.33 -0.27 -11.68
N ILE A 290 -23.19 -0.70 -11.13
CA ILE A 290 -21.97 -0.98 -11.88
C ILE A 290 -22.05 -2.43 -12.38
N PRO A 291 -21.97 -2.67 -13.71
CA PRO A 291 -21.91 -4.02 -14.25
C PRO A 291 -20.72 -4.83 -13.70
N ILE A 292 -20.91 -6.12 -13.42
CA ILE A 292 -19.89 -6.98 -12.79
C ILE A 292 -18.57 -7.02 -13.58
N ASP A 293 -18.65 -6.98 -14.91
CA ASP A 293 -17.52 -6.93 -15.83
C ASP A 293 -16.77 -5.58 -15.79
N ALA A 294 -17.47 -4.50 -15.45
CA ALA A 294 -16.91 -3.18 -15.24
C ALA A 294 -16.27 -2.99 -13.85
N MET A 295 -16.54 -3.87 -12.87
CA MET A 295 -15.95 -3.80 -11.53
C MET A 295 -14.47 -4.20 -11.55
N SER A 296 -13.56 -3.27 -11.85
CA SER A 296 -12.13 -3.55 -12.07
C SER A 296 -11.26 -3.40 -10.82
N LYS A 297 -11.76 -2.70 -9.79
CA LYS A 297 -11.04 -2.41 -8.56
C LYS A 297 -11.95 -2.53 -7.34
N PHE A 298 -11.52 -3.32 -6.37
CA PHE A 298 -12.15 -3.44 -5.06
C PHE A 298 -11.18 -3.00 -3.97
N SER A 299 -11.68 -2.28 -2.97
CA SER A 299 -10.93 -1.99 -1.76
C SER A 299 -11.73 -2.30 -0.50
N LEU A 300 -11.05 -2.82 0.54
CA LEU A 300 -11.60 -3.04 1.87
C LEU A 300 -10.95 -2.08 2.86
N THR A 301 -11.78 -1.42 3.66
CA THR A 301 -11.37 -0.64 4.83
C THR A 301 -12.19 -1.08 6.04
N ALA A 302 -11.57 -1.08 7.22
CA ALA A 302 -12.23 -1.48 8.46
C ALA A 302 -11.93 -0.46 9.58
N PRO A 303 -12.56 0.73 9.52
CA PRO A 303 -12.24 1.88 10.37
C PRO A 303 -12.63 1.73 11.84
N ASN A 304 -13.09 0.55 12.27
CA ASN A 304 -13.34 0.17 13.67
C ASN A 304 -12.22 -0.71 14.27
N ILE A 305 -11.40 -1.34 13.43
CA ILE A 305 -10.29 -2.22 13.86
C ILE A 305 -8.92 -1.63 13.53
N GLY A 306 -8.78 -0.85 12.45
CA GLY A 306 -7.49 -0.30 12.03
C GLY A 306 -7.59 0.75 10.93
N GLY A 307 -6.52 1.53 10.77
CA GLY A 307 -6.29 2.33 9.57
C GLY A 307 -5.69 1.50 8.45
N GLY A 308 -5.95 1.89 7.20
CA GLY A 308 -5.41 1.22 6.01
C GLY A 308 -6.49 0.83 5.01
N GLU A 309 -6.04 0.40 3.83
CA GLU A 309 -6.89 -0.02 2.72
C GLU A 309 -6.24 -1.24 2.04
N ILE A 310 -6.99 -2.34 1.94
CA ILE A 310 -6.61 -3.52 1.17
C ILE A 310 -7.24 -3.37 -0.21
N ILE A 311 -6.46 -3.37 -1.29
CA ILE A 311 -6.99 -3.19 -2.64
C ILE A 311 -6.68 -4.43 -3.46
N VAL A 312 -7.64 -4.93 -4.23
CA VAL A 312 -7.40 -5.88 -5.32
C VAL A 312 -7.86 -5.26 -6.64
N THR A 313 -7.01 -5.34 -7.67
CA THR A 313 -7.28 -4.84 -9.03
C THR A 313 -7.19 -5.97 -10.04
N GLY A 314 -8.12 -6.03 -10.99
CA GLY A 314 -8.12 -7.02 -12.09
C GLY A 314 -9.52 -7.23 -12.69
N THR A 315 -9.58 -7.73 -13.93
CA THR A 315 -10.83 -8.13 -14.60
C THR A 315 -10.99 -9.65 -14.58
N SER A 316 -12.23 -10.12 -14.76
CA SER A 316 -12.72 -11.52 -14.64
C SER A 316 -12.07 -12.57 -15.59
N SER A 317 -10.97 -12.27 -16.30
CA SER A 317 -10.40 -13.17 -17.34
C SER A 317 -9.03 -13.79 -17.06
N GLY A 318 -8.66 -13.98 -15.78
CA GLY A 318 -7.49 -14.79 -15.38
C GLY A 318 -7.06 -14.54 -13.92
N PRO A 319 -6.31 -15.45 -13.28
CA PRO A 319 -5.93 -15.33 -11.87
C PRO A 319 -4.84 -14.27 -11.74
N TYR A 320 -5.24 -13.01 -11.57
CA TYR A 320 -4.32 -11.90 -11.31
C TYR A 320 -4.53 -11.38 -9.90
N ILE A 321 -3.65 -11.85 -9.02
CA ILE A 321 -3.44 -11.35 -7.66
C ILE A 321 -2.64 -10.04 -7.79
N GLY A 322 -3.34 -8.92 -7.89
CA GLY A 322 -2.74 -7.60 -7.80
C GLY A 322 -3.22 -6.91 -6.53
N ILE A 323 -2.65 -7.24 -5.37
CA ILE A 323 -2.87 -6.40 -4.19
C ILE A 323 -2.04 -5.14 -4.34
N THR A 324 -2.69 -4.00 -4.48
CA THR A 324 -2.03 -2.69 -4.36
C THR A 324 -2.32 -2.16 -2.96
N ILE A 325 -1.44 -2.40 -1.98
CA ILE A 325 -1.64 -1.85 -0.64
C ILE A 325 -1.50 -0.31 -0.70
N ALA A 326 -2.59 0.43 -0.53
CA ALA A 326 -2.55 1.87 -0.31
C ALA A 326 -2.66 2.13 1.20
N MET A 327 -1.52 2.29 1.88
CA MET A 327 -1.51 2.81 3.24
C MET A 327 -1.92 4.29 3.21
N ILE A 328 -3.19 4.61 3.43
CA ILE A 328 -3.59 5.99 3.76
C ILE A 328 -3.05 6.27 5.17
N ALA A 329 -1.84 6.83 5.23
CA ALA A 329 -1.37 7.49 6.42
C ALA A 329 -2.43 8.55 6.78
N SER A 330 -3.03 8.42 7.96
CA SER A 330 -3.96 9.37 8.56
C SER A 330 -3.25 10.70 8.93
N ALA A 331 -2.55 11.31 7.98
CA ALA A 331 -1.84 12.57 8.07
C ALA A 331 -2.79 13.79 8.07
N GLY A 332 -4.05 13.60 7.63
CA GLY A 332 -5.09 14.64 7.73
C GLY A 332 -5.33 15.13 9.17
N LEU A 333 -5.16 14.25 10.17
CA LEU A 333 -5.32 14.59 11.59
C LEU A 333 -4.18 15.46 12.15
N VAL A 334 -2.96 15.35 11.61
CA VAL A 334 -1.82 16.18 12.02
C VAL A 334 -1.93 17.60 11.45
N ILE A 335 -2.44 17.73 10.21
CA ILE A 335 -2.65 19.03 9.56
C ILE A 335 -3.80 19.80 10.23
N TRP A 336 -4.89 19.12 10.62
CA TRP A 336 -6.01 19.76 11.32
C TRP A 336 -5.65 20.23 12.74
N LYS A 337 -4.90 19.44 13.52
CA LYS A 337 -4.46 19.85 14.87
C LYS A 337 -3.43 20.99 14.87
N ARG A 338 -2.60 21.13 13.82
CA ARG A 338 -1.63 22.24 13.72
C ARG A 338 -2.30 23.57 13.36
N ARG A 339 -3.34 23.57 12.52
CA ARG A 339 -4.08 24.80 12.17
C ARG A 339 -4.88 25.39 13.33
N LYS A 340 -5.35 24.57 14.28
CA LYS A 340 -6.07 25.06 15.47
C LYS A 340 -5.15 25.65 16.55
N ARG A 341 -3.84 25.34 16.52
CA ARG A 341 -2.84 25.90 17.46
C ARG A 341 -2.19 27.20 16.97
N SER A 342 -2.41 27.59 15.72
CA SER A 342 -1.94 28.89 15.18
C SER A 342 -3.03 29.98 15.20
N LEU A 343 -4.17 29.72 15.84
CA LEU A 343 -5.30 30.64 15.95
C LEU A 343 -5.77 30.79 17.43
N ALA A 344 -4.89 30.52 18.38
CA ALA A 344 -5.10 30.75 19.81
C ALA A 344 -3.91 31.50 20.41
#